data_AF-A0AAE0VX86-F1
#
_entry.id   AF-A0AAE0VX86-F1
#
_cell.length_a   1.000
_cell.length_b   1.000
_cell.length_c   1.000
_cell.angle_alpha   90.00
_cell.angle_beta   90.00
_cell.angle_gamma   90.00
#
_symmetry.space_group_name_H-M   'P 1'
#
loop_
_entity.id
_entity.type
_entity.pdbx_description
1 polymer ?
#
loop_
_entity_poly.entity_id
_entity_poly.type
_entity_poly.pdbx_seq_one_letter_code
_entity_poly.pdbx_strand_id
1 'polypeptide(L)'
;MAVSSARLAGTAPECVIIREIYENGDAQEEFEQELERALEARAKIIVIEPMKLGNEIARWIAVGNFLHKACCLSGCGVFLTELIFPEKMLIKLPLGMLSIMCAAVYGISWQNDPCCKYQVEGNVQRLKEVLPVYKLSSCTPVILVRKDDTRRKFLQNFIAGAVGLLGLWKLYKYNY
;
A
#
# COMPACT_ATOMS: atom_id res chain seq x y z
N MET A 1 -32.59 -8.35 30.28
CA MET A 1 -31.21 -8.42 29.77
C MET A 1 -31.20 -8.80 28.29
N ALA A 2 -31.55 -7.87 27.38
CA ALA A 2 -31.61 -8.17 25.94
C ALA A 2 -31.20 -6.95 25.09
N VAL A 3 -30.10 -6.28 25.47
CA VAL A 3 -29.60 -5.07 24.76
C VAL A 3 -28.14 -5.21 24.30
N SER A 4 -27.50 -6.37 24.49
CA SER A 4 -26.07 -6.54 24.18
C SER A 4 -25.75 -7.11 22.78
N SER A 5 -26.75 -7.51 22.00
CA SER A 5 -26.52 -8.21 20.71
C SER A 5 -26.53 -7.28 19.49
N ALA A 6 -27.01 -6.04 19.62
CA ALA A 6 -27.21 -5.12 18.49
C ALA A 6 -26.11 -4.05 18.34
N ARG A 7 -25.14 -3.96 19.28
CA ARG A 7 -24.05 -2.97 19.22
C ARG A 7 -22.75 -3.46 18.57
N LEU A 8 -22.69 -4.71 18.10
CA LEU A 8 -21.51 -5.26 17.41
C LEU A 8 -21.56 -5.10 15.88
N ALA A 9 -22.62 -4.52 15.32
CA ALA A 9 -22.82 -4.41 13.88
C ALA A 9 -22.19 -3.15 13.22
N GLY A 10 -21.41 -2.35 13.94
CA GLY A 10 -20.94 -1.04 13.43
C GLY A 10 -19.47 -0.68 13.68
N THR A 11 -18.72 -1.51 14.41
CA THR A 11 -17.30 -1.22 14.71
C THR A 11 -16.41 -2.22 14.00
N ALA A 12 -15.55 -1.74 13.11
CA ALA A 12 -14.54 -2.56 12.46
C ALA A 12 -13.75 -3.36 13.51
N PRO A 13 -13.50 -4.67 13.30
CA PRO A 13 -12.79 -5.50 14.26
C PRO A 13 -11.40 -4.92 14.53
N GLU A 14 -11.01 -4.88 15.80
CA GLU A 14 -9.75 -4.26 16.21
C GLU A 14 -8.54 -5.09 15.76
N CYS A 15 -8.64 -6.41 15.85
CA CYS A 15 -7.61 -7.34 15.42
C CYS A 15 -8.24 -8.62 14.86
N VAL A 16 -7.77 -9.07 13.70
CA VAL A 16 -8.10 -10.38 13.10
C VAL A 16 -6.81 -11.19 12.97
N ILE A 17 -6.87 -12.48 13.30
CA ILE A 17 -5.71 -13.39 13.21
C ILE A 17 -6.10 -14.53 12.27
N ILE A 18 -5.41 -14.62 11.14
CA ILE A 18 -5.54 -15.70 10.16
C ILE A 18 -4.53 -16.77 10.57
N ARG A 19 -5.05 -17.94 10.94
CA ARG A 19 -4.26 -19.04 11.51
C ARG A 19 -3.85 -20.04 10.45
N GLU A 20 -2.66 -20.60 10.60
CA GLU A 20 -2.19 -21.68 9.74
C GLU A 20 -2.82 -23.01 10.20
N ILE A 21 -3.83 -23.48 9.46
CA ILE A 21 -4.49 -24.78 9.68
C ILE A 21 -4.10 -25.72 8.55
N TYR A 22 -3.36 -26.79 8.85
CA TYR A 22 -3.01 -27.81 7.88
C TYR A 22 -4.09 -28.89 7.83
N GLU A 23 -5.20 -28.64 7.12
CA GLU A 23 -6.14 -29.69 6.72
C GLU A 23 -6.09 -29.93 5.20
N ASN A 24 -6.38 -31.17 4.79
CA ASN A 24 -6.01 -31.75 3.50
C ASN A 24 -6.49 -30.93 2.27
N GLY A 25 -5.55 -30.58 1.38
CA GLY A 25 -5.84 -30.19 -0.01
C GLY A 25 -5.88 -28.69 -0.30
N ASP A 26 -6.80 -27.95 0.33
CA ASP A 26 -7.18 -26.59 -0.10
C ASP A 26 -7.07 -25.50 0.99
N ALA A 27 -6.25 -25.70 2.01
CA ALA A 27 -6.07 -24.73 3.10
C ALA A 27 -5.67 -23.31 2.64
N GLN A 28 -5.02 -23.17 1.48
CA GLN A 28 -4.60 -21.86 0.96
C GLN A 28 -5.78 -20.97 0.56
N GLU A 29 -6.80 -21.52 -0.10
CA GLU A 29 -7.96 -20.73 -0.54
C GLU A 29 -8.76 -20.23 0.66
N GLU A 30 -8.87 -21.04 1.72
CA GLU A 30 -9.53 -20.63 2.97
C GLU A 30 -8.82 -19.45 3.64
N PHE A 31 -7.48 -19.44 3.66
CA PHE A 31 -6.72 -18.31 4.21
C PHE A 31 -6.89 -17.03 3.39
N GLU A 32 -6.97 -17.15 2.06
CA GLU A 32 -7.21 -16.03 1.15
C GLU A 32 -8.62 -15.45 1.35
N GLN A 33 -9.64 -16.31 1.48
CA GLN A 33 -11.00 -15.89 1.77
C GLN A 33 -11.14 -15.22 3.15
N GLU A 34 -10.44 -15.74 4.18
CA GLU A 34 -10.44 -15.10 5.51
C GLU A 34 -9.76 -13.72 5.47
N LEU A 35 -8.68 -13.59 4.71
CA LEU A 35 -8.02 -12.31 4.47
C LEU A 35 -8.95 -11.31 3.76
N GLU A 36 -9.63 -11.73 2.70
CA GLU A 36 -10.56 -10.88 1.97
C GLU A 36 -11.68 -10.37 2.89
N ARG A 37 -12.29 -11.25 3.70
CA ARG A 37 -13.29 -10.86 4.71
C ARG A 37 -12.72 -9.86 5.72
N ALA A 38 -11.49 -10.03 6.17
CA ALA A 38 -10.83 -9.11 7.11
C ALA A 38 -10.58 -7.72 6.49
N LEU A 39 -10.21 -7.68 5.21
CA LEU A 39 -10.02 -6.45 4.44
C LEU A 39 -11.34 -5.70 4.20
N GLU A 40 -12.40 -6.43 3.84
CA GLU A 40 -13.76 -5.90 3.66
C GLU A 40 -14.33 -5.34 4.96
N ALA A 41 -14.15 -6.06 6.08
CA ALA A 41 -14.54 -5.64 7.42
C ALA A 41 -13.71 -4.44 7.94
N ARG A 42 -12.68 -4.03 7.20
CA ARG A 42 -11.80 -2.91 7.53
C ARG A 42 -11.09 -3.07 8.87
N ALA A 43 -10.69 -4.29 9.21
CA ALA A 43 -9.96 -4.59 10.44
C ALA A 43 -8.79 -3.63 10.65
N LYS A 44 -8.56 -3.14 11.88
CA LYS A 44 -7.45 -2.21 12.14
C LYS A 44 -6.09 -2.92 12.05
N ILE A 45 -6.03 -4.13 12.59
CA ILE A 45 -4.83 -4.98 12.60
C ILE A 45 -5.23 -6.34 12.03
N ILE A 46 -4.45 -6.86 11.08
CA ILE A 46 -4.59 -8.21 10.54
C ILE A 46 -3.25 -8.91 10.76
N VAL A 47 -3.27 -10.04 11.45
CA VAL A 47 -2.12 -10.91 11.66
C VAL A 47 -2.27 -12.11 10.75
N ILE A 48 -1.26 -12.35 9.91
CA ILE A 48 -1.22 -13.48 8.99
C ILE A 48 -0.13 -14.44 9.47
N GLU A 49 -0.53 -15.57 10.03
CA GLU A 49 0.39 -16.64 10.43
C GLU A 49 0.93 -17.44 9.22
N PRO A 50 0.11 -17.82 8.21
CA PRO A 50 0.61 -18.54 7.04
C PRO A 50 1.69 -17.74 6.29
N MET A 51 2.94 -18.22 6.32
CA MET A 51 4.09 -17.47 5.80
C MET A 51 3.99 -17.19 4.31
N LYS A 52 3.47 -18.12 3.51
CA LYS A 52 3.35 -17.98 2.05
C LYS A 52 2.44 -16.79 1.71
N LEU A 53 1.21 -16.80 2.22
CA LEU A 53 0.23 -15.73 2.01
C LEU A 53 0.74 -14.40 2.57
N GLY A 54 1.26 -14.39 3.80
CA GLY A 54 1.79 -13.19 4.42
C GLY A 54 2.90 -12.53 3.60
N ASN A 55 3.85 -13.33 3.08
CA ASN A 55 4.97 -12.83 2.27
C ASN A 55 4.51 -12.31 0.91
N GLU A 56 3.53 -12.96 0.28
CA GLU A 56 2.96 -12.52 -1.00
C GLU A 56 2.29 -11.14 -0.85
N ILE A 57 1.47 -10.96 0.18
CA ILE A 57 0.82 -9.68 0.49
C ILE A 57 1.85 -8.62 0.87
N ALA A 58 2.85 -8.97 1.69
CA ALA A 58 3.92 -8.05 2.06
C ALA A 58 4.70 -7.56 0.83
N ARG A 59 5.02 -8.46 -0.11
CA ARG A 59 5.68 -8.12 -1.37
C ARG A 59 4.80 -7.25 -2.25
N TRP A 60 3.51 -7.56 -2.36
CA TRP A 60 2.56 -6.75 -3.13
C TRP A 60 2.49 -5.31 -2.61
N ILE A 61 2.38 -5.13 -1.29
CA ILE A 61 2.42 -3.81 -0.64
C ILE A 61 3.78 -3.13 -0.87
N ALA A 62 4.88 -3.87 -0.78
CA ALA A 62 6.23 -3.34 -1.01
C ALA A 62 6.41 -2.80 -2.43
N VAL A 63 5.88 -3.47 -3.45
CA VAL A 63 5.91 -3.00 -4.84
C VAL A 63 5.12 -1.70 -4.98
N GLY A 64 3.90 -1.61 -4.43
CA GLY A 64 3.13 -0.36 -4.41
C GLY A 64 3.86 0.77 -3.67
N ASN A 65 4.58 0.46 -2.59
CA ASN A 65 5.44 1.38 -1.85
C ASN A 65 6.62 1.88 -2.67
N PHE A 66 7.27 0.99 -3.41
CA PHE A 66 8.34 1.34 -4.31
C PHE A 66 7.84 2.28 -5.42
N LEU A 67 6.75 1.93 -6.10
CA LEU A 67 6.18 2.74 -7.19
C LEU A 67 5.82 4.16 -6.74
N HIS A 68 5.19 4.29 -5.57
CA HIS A 68 4.87 5.59 -5.00
C HIS A 68 6.12 6.44 -4.75
N LYS A 69 7.14 5.87 -4.08
CA LYS A 69 8.40 6.57 -3.79
C LYS A 69 9.16 6.92 -5.06
N ALA A 70 9.23 5.99 -6.01
CA ALA A 70 9.85 6.21 -7.31
C ALA A 70 9.16 7.35 -8.07
N CYS A 71 7.82 7.40 -8.08
CA CYS A 71 7.04 8.49 -8.66
C CYS A 71 7.39 9.84 -8.03
N CYS A 72 7.37 9.92 -6.69
CA CYS A 72 7.63 11.16 -5.98
C CYS A 72 9.08 11.63 -6.16
N LEU A 73 10.07 10.73 -6.05
CA LEU A 73 11.49 11.06 -6.17
C LEU A 73 11.84 11.50 -7.59
N SER A 74 11.38 10.75 -8.61
CA SER A 74 11.63 11.11 -10.01
C SER A 74 10.93 12.42 -10.38
N GLY A 75 9.69 12.64 -9.93
CA GLY A 75 8.95 13.87 -10.18
C GLY A 75 9.58 15.09 -9.50
N CYS A 76 9.93 14.98 -8.21
CA CYS A 76 10.73 16.00 -7.52
C CYS A 76 12.07 16.25 -8.22
N GLY A 77 12.70 15.19 -8.74
CA GLY A 77 13.91 15.29 -9.56
C GLY A 77 13.73 16.16 -10.81
N VAL A 78 12.57 16.11 -11.47
CA VAL A 78 12.27 16.98 -12.61
C VAL A 78 12.25 18.45 -12.19
N PHE A 79 11.58 18.79 -11.08
CA PHE A 79 11.55 20.17 -10.59
C PHE A 79 12.94 20.67 -10.17
N LEU A 80 13.71 19.83 -9.46
CA LEU A 80 15.08 20.18 -9.05
C LEU A 80 16.01 20.37 -10.24
N THR A 81 15.95 19.48 -11.23
CA THR A 81 16.76 19.61 -12.44
C THR A 81 16.33 20.79 -13.30
N GLU A 82 15.05 21.17 -13.31
CA GLU A 82 14.57 22.40 -13.95
C GLU A 82 15.15 23.66 -13.29
N LEU A 83 15.30 23.67 -11.96
CA LEU A 83 15.87 24.81 -11.22
C LEU A 83 17.39 24.94 -11.42
N ILE A 84 18.12 23.83 -11.47
CA ILE A 84 19.59 23.84 -11.53
C ILE A 84 20.11 23.84 -12.98
N PHE A 85 19.48 23.07 -13.86
CA PHE A 85 19.95 22.83 -15.24
C PHE A 85 18.78 22.93 -16.24
N PRO A 86 18.23 24.14 -16.48
CA PRO A 86 17.04 24.34 -17.33
C PRO A 86 17.23 23.85 -18.77
N GLU A 87 18.47 23.84 -19.28
CA GLU A 87 18.80 23.47 -20.66
C GLU A 87 18.87 21.95 -20.89
N LYS A 88 18.96 21.12 -19.85
CA LYS A 88 19.22 19.67 -19.98
C LYS A 88 17.95 18.84 -20.13
N MET A 89 17.26 18.97 -21.28
CA MET A 89 16.02 18.24 -21.55
C MET A 89 16.16 16.71 -21.53
N LEU A 90 17.32 16.19 -21.93
CA LEU A 90 17.61 14.75 -21.96
C LEU A 90 17.56 14.06 -20.58
N ILE A 91 17.77 14.81 -19.48
CA ILE A 91 17.72 14.25 -18.12
C ILE A 91 16.29 14.33 -17.57
N LYS A 92 15.59 15.43 -17.87
CA LYS A 92 14.23 15.71 -17.40
C LYS A 92 13.21 14.75 -17.98
N LEU A 93 13.33 14.42 -19.28
CA LEU A 93 12.38 13.57 -19.98
C LEU A 93 12.26 12.16 -19.36
N PRO A 94 13.34 11.37 -19.18
CA PRO A 94 13.22 10.04 -18.59
C PRO A 94 12.76 10.08 -17.12
N LEU A 95 13.15 11.11 -16.35
CA LEU A 95 12.65 11.29 -14.98
C LEU A 95 11.14 11.56 -14.95
N GLY A 96 10.66 12.42 -15.85
CA GLY A 96 9.24 12.75 -15.96
C GLY A 96 8.41 11.56 -16.41
N MET A 97 8.89 10.83 -17.43
CA MET A 97 8.26 9.61 -17.92
C MET A 97 8.20 8.54 -16.82
N LEU A 98 9.30 8.33 -16.10
CA LEU A 98 9.32 7.40 -14.96
C LEU A 98 8.28 7.79 -13.90
N SER A 99 8.19 9.07 -13.56
CA SER A 99 7.22 9.56 -12.57
C SER A 99 5.78 9.27 -12.98
N ILE A 100 5.43 9.59 -14.23
CA ILE A 100 4.09 9.38 -14.79
C ILE A 100 3.78 7.88 -14.91
N MET A 101 4.73 7.07 -15.41
CA MET A 101 4.54 5.63 -15.53
C MET A 101 4.36 4.96 -14.16
N CYS A 102 5.16 5.32 -13.15
CA CYS A 102 4.96 4.81 -11.80
C CYS A 102 3.60 5.21 -11.22
N ALA A 103 3.12 6.42 -11.49
CA ALA A 103 1.76 6.84 -11.11
C ALA A 103 0.67 6.05 -11.83
N ALA A 104 0.82 5.83 -13.14
CA ALA A 104 -0.15 5.07 -13.94
C ALA A 104 -0.23 3.60 -13.50
N VAL A 105 0.91 2.92 -13.34
CA VAL A 105 0.96 1.53 -12.88
C VAL A 105 0.38 1.42 -11.46
N TYR A 106 0.72 2.37 -10.57
CA TYR A 106 0.11 2.43 -9.24
C TYR A 106 -1.41 2.64 -9.30
N GLY A 107 -1.88 3.51 -10.20
CA GLY A 107 -3.29 3.78 -10.45
C GLY A 107 -4.07 2.54 -10.87
N ILE A 108 -3.53 1.78 -11.82
CA ILE A 108 -4.18 0.58 -12.36
C ILE A 108 -4.23 -0.54 -11.32
N SER A 109 -3.12 -0.78 -10.62
CA SER A 109 -2.97 -1.99 -9.79
C SER A 109 -3.27 -1.77 -8.31
N TRP A 110 -2.98 -0.60 -7.73
CA TRP A 110 -3.09 -0.36 -6.28
C TRP A 110 -4.15 0.67 -5.88
N GLN A 111 -4.71 1.47 -6.80
CA GLN A 111 -5.63 2.55 -6.39
C GLN A 111 -6.91 2.05 -5.71
N ASN A 112 -7.46 0.94 -6.21
CA ASN A 112 -8.70 0.32 -5.72
C ASN A 112 -8.47 -0.95 -4.90
N ASP A 113 -7.22 -1.42 -4.81
CA ASP A 113 -6.86 -2.62 -4.06
C ASP A 113 -7.03 -2.38 -2.55
N PRO A 114 -7.81 -3.19 -1.82
CA PRO A 114 -7.96 -3.04 -0.37
C PRO A 114 -6.63 -3.24 0.38
N CYS A 115 -5.68 -4.02 -0.14
CA CYS A 115 -4.39 -4.27 0.52
C CYS A 115 -3.54 -3.00 0.63
N CYS A 116 -3.69 -2.03 -0.30
CA CYS A 116 -2.90 -0.80 -0.28
C CYS A 116 -3.18 0.12 0.92
N LYS A 117 -4.33 -0.08 1.61
CA LYS A 117 -4.71 0.61 2.84
C LYS A 117 -4.03 0.05 4.08
N TYR A 118 -3.24 -1.00 3.92
CA TYR A 118 -2.49 -1.63 4.98
C TYR A 118 -0.99 -1.43 4.76
N GLN A 119 -0.23 -1.42 5.84
CA GLN A 119 1.22 -1.38 5.82
C GLN A 119 1.75 -2.55 6.66
N VAL A 120 2.83 -3.15 6.17
CA VAL A 120 3.52 -4.21 6.90
C VAL A 120 4.26 -3.57 8.08
N GLU A 121 3.92 -4.00 9.29
CA GLU A 121 4.55 -3.52 10.51
C GLU A 121 5.67 -4.49 10.91
N GLY A 122 6.91 -4.02 10.79
CA GLY A 122 8.10 -4.80 11.15
C GLY A 122 8.41 -4.79 12.65
N ASN A 123 7.91 -3.81 13.39
CA ASN A 123 8.18 -3.70 14.82
C ASN A 123 7.15 -4.50 15.64
N VAL A 124 7.36 -5.81 15.68
CA VAL A 124 6.52 -6.75 16.43
C VAL A 124 6.50 -6.41 17.92
N GLN A 125 7.55 -5.79 18.48
CA GLN A 125 7.62 -5.44 19.91
C GLN A 125 6.56 -4.41 20.31
N ARG A 126 6.39 -3.35 19.50
CA ARG A 126 5.34 -2.35 19.73
C ARG A 126 3.94 -2.93 19.62
N LEU A 127 3.76 -3.95 18.79
CA LEU A 127 2.48 -4.62 18.65
C LEU A 127 2.21 -5.64 19.74
N LYS A 128 3.23 -6.28 20.32
CA LYS A 128 3.08 -7.20 21.46
C LYS A 128 2.54 -6.51 22.71
N GLU A 129 2.71 -5.20 22.85
CA GLU A 129 2.11 -4.41 23.93
C GLU A 129 0.59 -4.24 23.76
N VAL A 130 0.10 -4.29 22.52
CA VAL A 130 -1.32 -4.07 22.16
C VAL A 130 -2.05 -5.39 21.90
N LEU A 131 -1.34 -6.42 21.42
CA LEU A 131 -1.92 -7.73 21.11
C LEU A 131 -1.76 -8.70 22.29
N PRO A 132 -2.79 -9.51 22.60
CA PRO A 132 -2.64 -10.65 23.49
C PRO A 132 -1.67 -11.69 22.90
N VAL A 133 -0.39 -11.57 23.28
CA VAL A 133 0.76 -12.37 22.77
C VAL A 133 0.55 -13.88 22.90
N TYR A 134 -0.27 -14.32 23.87
CA TYR A 134 -0.58 -15.74 24.10
C TYR A 134 -1.39 -16.40 22.98
N LYS A 135 -1.91 -15.62 22.00
CA LYS A 135 -2.69 -16.13 20.86
C LYS A 135 -1.86 -16.45 19.61
N LEU A 136 -0.57 -16.11 19.58
CA LEU A 136 0.32 -16.31 18.43
C LEU A 136 1.01 -17.66 18.53
N SER A 137 0.59 -18.60 17.69
CA SER A 137 1.13 -19.96 17.70
C SER A 137 2.22 -20.11 16.64
N SER A 138 3.46 -19.77 17.00
CA SER A 138 4.71 -20.12 16.29
C SER A 138 4.88 -19.54 14.86
N CYS A 139 6.13 -19.26 14.49
CA CYS A 139 6.59 -18.59 13.25
C CYS A 139 6.32 -17.07 13.23
N THR A 140 7.26 -16.29 12.68
CA THR A 140 7.20 -14.82 12.62
C THR A 140 6.04 -14.38 11.72
N PRO A 141 4.89 -13.94 12.26
CA PRO A 141 3.72 -13.63 11.45
C PRO A 141 3.93 -12.32 10.70
N VAL A 142 3.29 -12.18 9.54
CA VAL A 142 3.21 -10.90 8.84
C VAL A 142 2.06 -10.10 9.44
N ILE A 143 2.36 -8.91 9.92
CA ILE A 143 1.35 -8.06 10.55
C ILE A 143 1.05 -6.86 9.66
N LEU A 144 -0.22 -6.70 9.35
CA LEU A 144 -0.75 -5.62 8.53
C LEU A 144 -1.52 -4.65 9.43
N VAL A 145 -1.09 -3.39 9.42
CA VAL A 145 -1.76 -2.30 10.15
C VAL A 145 -2.42 -1.38 9.15
N ARG A 146 -3.70 -1.11 9.35
CA ARG A 146 -4.46 -0.19 8.51
C ARG A 146 -3.95 1.24 8.68
N LYS A 147 -3.67 1.91 7.57
CA LYS A 147 -3.21 3.30 7.53
C LYS A 147 -3.98 4.07 6.46
N ASP A 148 -4.33 5.32 6.77
CA ASP A 148 -4.94 6.21 5.79
C ASP A 148 -3.94 6.54 4.67
N ASP A 149 -4.30 6.19 3.45
CA ASP A 149 -3.51 6.33 2.23
C ASP A 149 -3.96 7.52 1.37
N THR A 150 -4.99 8.27 1.79
CA THR A 150 -5.58 9.39 1.04
C THR A 150 -4.54 10.46 0.69
N ARG A 151 -3.77 10.91 1.69
CA ARG A 151 -2.73 11.94 1.49
C ARG A 151 -1.64 11.46 0.54
N ARG A 152 -1.29 10.18 0.62
CA ARG A 152 -0.26 9.56 -0.19
C ARG A 152 -0.68 9.49 -1.66
N LYS A 153 -1.91 9.05 -1.92
CA LYS A 153 -2.51 9.01 -3.26
C LYS A 153 -2.61 10.41 -3.86
N PHE A 154 -3.07 11.37 -3.06
CA PHE A 154 -3.14 12.76 -3.48
C PHE A 154 -1.77 13.32 -3.87
N LEU A 155 -0.74 13.12 -3.04
CA LEU A 155 0.61 13.59 -3.32
C LEU A 155 1.17 13.00 -4.63
N GLN A 156 0.99 11.70 -4.85
CA GLN A 156 1.46 11.01 -6.04
C GLN A 156 0.81 11.56 -7.31
N ASN A 157 -0.52 11.68 -7.31
CA ASN A 157 -1.27 12.20 -8.44
C ASN A 157 -0.97 13.66 -8.71
N PHE A 158 -0.78 14.46 -7.65
CA PHE A 158 -0.38 15.86 -7.77
C PHE A 158 1.00 16.00 -8.42
N ILE A 159 2.01 15.25 -7.94
CA ILE A 159 3.36 15.28 -8.50
C ILE A 159 3.34 14.83 -9.97
N ALA A 160 2.71 13.70 -10.27
CA ALA A 160 2.64 13.18 -11.64
C ALA A 160 1.91 14.15 -12.59
N GLY A 161 0.81 14.76 -12.13
CA GLY A 161 0.06 15.75 -12.90
C GLY A 161 0.88 17.03 -13.15
N ALA A 162 1.56 17.55 -12.12
CA ALA A 162 2.39 18.74 -12.25
C ALA A 162 3.59 18.50 -13.20
N VAL A 163 4.23 17.34 -13.12
CA VAL A 163 5.29 16.92 -14.06
C VAL A 163 4.76 16.80 -15.48
N GLY A 164 3.59 16.19 -15.67
CA GLY A 164 2.93 16.09 -16.98
C GLY A 164 2.61 17.45 -17.59
N LEU A 165 2.05 18.38 -16.81
CA LEU A 165 1.77 19.75 -17.24
C LEU A 165 3.04 20.51 -17.63
N LEU A 166 4.11 20.42 -16.83
CA LEU A 166 5.40 21.01 -17.18
C LEU A 166 5.98 20.44 -18.47
N GLY A 167 5.89 19.11 -18.65
CA GLY A 167 6.33 18.44 -19.86
C GLY A 167 5.58 18.94 -21.10
N LEU A 168 4.24 19.00 -21.03
CA LEU A 168 3.41 19.53 -22.11
C LEU A 168 3.71 20.99 -22.42
N TRP A 169 3.88 21.83 -21.40
CA TRP A 169 4.23 23.24 -21.57
C TRP A 169 5.58 23.43 -22.27
N LYS A 170 6.59 22.63 -21.91
CA LYS A 170 7.89 22.64 -22.57
C LYS A 170 7.83 22.18 -24.02
N LEU A 171 7.03 21.14 -24.32
CA LEU A 171 6.80 20.69 -25.70
C LEU A 171 6.09 21.75 -26.53
N TYR A 172 5.09 22.44 -25.96
CA TYR A 172 4.40 23.53 -26.62
C TYR A 172 5.36 24.67 -26.96
N LYS A 173 6.17 25.12 -26.01
CA LYS A 173 7.20 26.16 -26.20
C LYS A 173 8.33 25.74 -27.17
N TYR A 174 8.59 24.44 -27.33
CA TYR A 174 9.61 23.98 -28.27
C TYR A 174 9.10 23.99 -29.72
N ASN A 175 7.81 23.76 -29.93
CA ASN A 175 7.19 23.71 -31.26
C ASN A 175 6.74 25.08 -31.81
N TYR A 176 6.69 26.12 -30.96
CA TYR A 176 6.31 27.50 -31.30
C TYR A 176 7.39 28.48 -30.85
#